data_AF-A0A845ZUY2-F1
#
_entry.id   AF-A0A845ZUY2-F1
#
_cell.length_a   1.000
_cell.length_b   1.000
_cell.length_c   1.000
_cell.angle_alpha   90.00
_cell.angle_beta   90.00
_cell.angle_gamma   90.00
#
_symmetry.space_group_name_H-M   'P 1'
#
loop_
_entity.id
_entity.type
_entity.pdbx_description
1 polymer ?
#
loop_
_entity_poly.entity_id
_entity_poly.type
_entity_poly.pdbx_seq_one_letter_code
_entity_poly.pdbx_strand_id
1 'polypeptide(L)'
;FGRGIDTNIQDAYRFLCLNYIPGDEIYLFGFSRGAYTVRSLAGMIYKSGLLSRSEIRKAPEAYEMYRSRDIKPNHQQMVEFRKKYGESVPITLLGCWDTVGSLGIPNLSPFLWFDKRFNKRYRFHDTSLSPIIEHGLHAVSIDEQRKVFDVTPMDKSHLSQTQVVREVWFPGVHGSVGGGSQEQSGLSDGALQWMMDSIGKIGLGLEFDPRAIPTGINLDYDIDFNNALGLFKFTGRKLREISDNFDDLHQSVIERWMKRPDYRPRNLADKHGPRLNQLLQLKQQK
;
A
#
# COMPACT_ATOMS: atom_id res chain seq x y z
N PHE A 1 19.28 -5.99 -3.94
CA PHE A 1 17.81 -6.00 -3.82
C PHE A 1 17.24 -4.66 -3.35
N GLY A 2 17.79 -4.01 -2.30
CA GLY A 2 17.51 -2.59 -2.03
C GLY A 2 17.81 -1.68 -3.23
N ARG A 3 18.89 -1.97 -4.00
CA ARG A 3 19.22 -1.25 -5.24
C ARG A 3 18.04 -1.07 -6.20
N GLY A 4 17.18 -2.07 -6.42
CA GLY A 4 16.05 -1.94 -7.34
C GLY A 4 14.96 -0.99 -6.81
N ILE A 5 14.60 -1.11 -5.53
CA ILE A 5 13.63 -0.22 -4.88
C ILE A 5 14.19 1.20 -4.78
N ASP A 6 15.47 1.34 -4.43
CA ASP A 6 16.15 2.62 -4.29
C ASP A 6 16.29 3.34 -5.63
N THR A 7 16.60 2.59 -6.69
CA THR A 7 16.58 3.09 -8.07
C THR A 7 15.17 3.54 -8.44
N ASN A 8 14.14 2.71 -8.21
CA ASN A 8 12.75 3.09 -8.53
C ASN A 8 12.30 4.35 -7.78
N ILE A 9 12.63 4.51 -6.49
CA ILE A 9 12.30 5.72 -5.71
C ILE A 9 13.00 6.93 -6.32
N GLN A 10 14.31 6.84 -6.56
CA GLN A 10 15.06 7.98 -7.08
C GLN A 10 14.68 8.33 -8.53
N ASP A 11 14.37 7.34 -9.36
CA ASP A 11 13.98 7.55 -10.76
C ASP A 11 12.58 8.17 -10.83
N ALA A 12 11.63 7.70 -10.02
CA ALA A 12 10.32 8.35 -9.90
C ALA A 12 10.42 9.77 -9.33
N TYR A 13 11.31 9.99 -8.34
CA TYR A 13 11.56 11.33 -7.82
C TYR A 13 12.14 12.26 -8.88
N ARG A 14 13.14 11.81 -9.65
CA ARG A 14 13.72 12.57 -10.77
C ARG A 14 12.69 12.85 -11.85
N PHE A 15 11.85 11.86 -12.18
CA PHE A 15 10.76 12.04 -13.13
C PHE A 15 9.85 13.19 -12.70
N LEU A 16 9.40 13.22 -11.45
CA LEU A 16 8.58 14.32 -10.94
C LEU A 16 9.33 15.66 -10.98
N CYS A 17 10.58 15.72 -10.50
CA CYS A 17 11.38 16.96 -10.51
C CYS A 17 11.61 17.54 -11.92
N LEU A 18 11.61 16.68 -12.95
CA LEU A 18 11.85 17.07 -14.34
C LEU A 18 10.58 17.46 -15.10
N ASN A 19 9.41 17.00 -14.65
CA ASN A 19 8.14 17.12 -15.39
C ASN A 19 7.05 17.90 -14.65
N TYR A 20 7.14 18.04 -13.32
CA TYR A 20 6.14 18.77 -12.54
C TYR A 20 6.13 20.26 -12.89
N ILE A 21 4.94 20.77 -13.14
CA ILE A 21 4.64 22.18 -13.31
C ILE A 21 3.74 22.60 -12.13
N PRO A 22 3.96 23.78 -11.52
CA PRO A 22 3.10 24.26 -10.45
C PRO A 22 1.62 24.23 -10.83
N GLY A 23 0.81 23.51 -10.04
CA GLY A 23 -0.60 23.27 -10.31
C GLY A 23 -0.91 21.85 -10.80
N ASP A 24 0.09 21.07 -11.18
CA ASP A 24 -0.09 19.66 -11.48
C ASP A 24 -0.51 18.87 -10.24
N GLU A 25 -1.34 17.86 -10.45
CA GLU A 25 -1.74 16.91 -9.42
C GLU A 25 -0.86 15.66 -9.46
N ILE A 26 -0.48 15.14 -8.29
CA ILE A 26 0.36 13.95 -8.18
C ILE A 26 -0.45 12.77 -7.66
N TYR A 27 -0.57 11.75 -8.51
CA TYR A 27 -1.23 10.48 -8.20
C TYR A 27 -0.18 9.36 -8.15
N LEU A 28 -0.09 8.67 -7.02
CA LEU A 28 0.89 7.61 -6.79
C LEU A 28 0.18 6.27 -6.54
N PHE A 29 0.48 5.27 -7.36
CA PHE A 29 -0.10 3.93 -7.26
C PHE A 29 0.96 2.86 -7.06
N GLY A 30 0.69 1.88 -6.20
CA GLY A 30 1.61 0.76 -6.02
C GLY A 30 1.00 -0.46 -5.36
N PHE A 31 1.43 -1.64 -5.81
CA PHE A 31 1.12 -2.92 -5.17
C PHE A 31 2.37 -3.49 -4.49
N SER A 32 2.24 -4.07 -3.30
CA SER A 32 3.32 -4.83 -2.64
C SER A 32 4.56 -3.96 -2.38
N ARG A 33 5.72 -4.36 -2.92
CA ARG A 33 6.96 -3.54 -2.91
C ARG A 33 6.81 -2.25 -3.72
N GLY A 34 5.93 -2.21 -4.71
CA GLY A 34 5.55 -0.99 -5.42
C GLY A 34 4.86 0.00 -4.48
N ALA A 35 3.95 -0.47 -3.62
CA ALA A 35 3.31 0.35 -2.59
C ALA A 35 4.36 0.93 -1.61
N TYR A 36 5.32 0.11 -1.18
CA TYR A 36 6.47 0.59 -0.38
C TYR A 36 7.26 1.68 -1.12
N THR A 37 7.48 1.51 -2.42
CA THR A 37 8.23 2.44 -3.27
C THR A 37 7.53 3.80 -3.33
N VAL A 38 6.23 3.84 -3.64
CA VAL A 38 5.48 5.10 -3.73
C VAL A 38 5.26 5.77 -2.38
N ARG A 39 5.07 5.00 -1.30
CA ARG A 39 5.07 5.54 0.08
C ARG A 39 6.41 6.17 0.44
N SER A 40 7.51 5.53 0.05
CA SER A 40 8.86 6.05 0.28
C SER A 40 9.14 7.32 -0.54
N LEU A 41 8.67 7.35 -1.79
CA LEU A 41 8.73 8.53 -2.66
C LEU A 41 7.97 9.71 -2.03
N ALA A 42 6.75 9.49 -1.55
CA ALA A 42 5.97 10.52 -0.86
C ALA A 42 6.71 11.05 0.38
N GLY A 43 7.30 10.15 1.19
CA GLY A 43 8.13 10.53 2.32
C GLY A 43 9.39 11.32 1.93
N MET A 44 10.01 11.01 0.78
CA MET A 44 11.14 11.74 0.24
C MET A 44 10.75 13.16 -0.22
N ILE A 45 9.64 13.30 -0.94
CA ILE A 45 9.09 14.60 -1.37
C ILE A 45 8.77 15.47 -0.15
N TYR A 46 8.09 14.93 0.85
CA TYR A 46 7.82 15.66 2.09
C TYR A 46 9.09 16.13 2.79
N LYS A 47 10.05 15.22 2.91
CA LYS A 47 11.25 15.48 3.68
C LYS A 47 12.17 16.46 2.97
N SER A 48 12.41 16.30 1.67
CA SER A 48 13.37 17.12 0.90
C SER A 48 12.77 18.23 0.04
N GLY A 49 11.44 18.27 -0.11
CA GLY A 49 10.77 19.01 -1.17
C GLY A 49 10.82 18.26 -2.51
N LEU A 50 10.12 18.79 -3.51
CA LEU A 50 10.35 18.42 -4.91
C LEU A 50 11.39 19.39 -5.49
N LEU A 51 12.51 18.87 -6.01
CA LEU A 51 13.56 19.72 -6.56
C LEU A 51 13.09 20.40 -7.84
N SER A 52 13.52 21.65 -8.04
CA SER A 52 13.36 22.28 -9.35
C SER A 52 14.23 21.57 -10.39
N ARG A 53 13.85 21.70 -11.67
CA ARG A 53 14.57 21.10 -12.80
C ARG A 53 16.06 21.50 -12.83
N SER A 54 16.41 22.73 -12.46
CA SER A 54 17.81 23.20 -12.43
C SER A 54 18.64 22.51 -11.34
N GLU A 55 17.98 22.12 -10.24
CA GLU A 55 18.62 21.52 -9.07
C GLU A 55 18.62 19.99 -9.10
N ILE A 56 18.23 19.35 -10.21
CA ILE A 56 18.12 17.88 -10.32
C ILE A 56 19.38 17.12 -9.90
N ARG A 57 20.57 17.75 -10.04
CA ARG A 57 21.86 17.19 -9.59
C ARG A 57 21.94 16.99 -8.07
N LYS A 58 21.03 17.58 -7.30
CA LYS A 58 20.87 17.41 -5.85
C LYS A 58 20.02 16.19 -5.47
N ALA A 59 19.39 15.50 -6.42
CA ALA A 59 18.55 14.33 -6.13
C ALA A 59 19.27 13.22 -5.32
N PRO A 60 20.55 12.87 -5.59
CA PRO A 60 21.27 11.90 -4.75
C PRO A 60 21.46 12.38 -3.30
N GLU A 61 21.74 13.67 -3.10
CA GLU A 61 21.89 14.29 -1.78
C GLU A 61 20.56 14.26 -1.02
N ALA A 62 19.46 14.66 -1.68
CA ALA A 62 18.10 14.59 -1.14
C ALA A 62 17.75 13.16 -0.69
N TYR A 63 18.10 12.16 -1.50
CA TYR A 63 17.83 10.75 -1.21
C TYR A 63 18.61 10.24 0.01
N GLU A 64 19.90 10.57 0.11
CA GLU A 64 20.71 10.18 1.28
C GLU A 64 20.20 10.85 2.56
N MET A 65 19.84 12.13 2.49
CA MET A 65 19.23 12.81 3.63
C MET A 65 17.86 12.21 4.00
N TYR A 66 17.04 11.83 3.01
CA TYR A 66 15.77 11.13 3.23
C TYR A 66 15.98 9.80 3.96
N ARG A 67 16.97 9.00 3.55
CA ARG A 67 17.30 7.71 4.17
C ARG A 67 18.00 7.83 5.52
N SER A 68 18.59 8.98 5.83
CA SER A 68 19.16 9.23 7.15
C SER A 68 18.08 9.23 8.22
N ARG A 69 18.37 8.52 9.32
CA ARG A 69 17.47 8.39 10.48
C ARG A 69 17.54 9.57 11.43
N ASP A 70 18.69 10.23 11.47
CA ASP A 70 19.01 11.33 12.37
C ASP A 70 18.48 12.66 11.81
N ILE A 71 18.43 12.77 10.48
CA ILE A 71 17.84 13.92 9.80
C ILE A 71 16.32 13.73 9.76
N LYS A 72 15.57 14.51 10.53
CA LYS A 72 14.10 14.55 10.49
C LYS A 72 13.61 15.66 9.54
N PRO A 73 12.33 15.68 9.12
CA PRO A 73 11.80 16.73 8.26
C PRO A 73 11.96 18.17 8.79
N ASN A 74 11.98 18.33 10.12
CA ASN A 74 12.17 19.60 10.83
C ASN A 74 13.64 19.87 11.23
N HIS A 75 14.58 18.98 10.89
CA HIS A 75 16.00 19.20 11.15
C HIS A 75 16.50 20.40 10.35
N GLN A 76 17.28 21.30 10.95
CA GLN A 76 17.70 22.57 10.33
C GLN A 76 18.29 22.37 8.93
N GLN A 77 19.23 21.44 8.80
CA GLN A 77 19.85 21.09 7.50
C GLN A 77 18.81 20.71 6.43
N MET A 78 17.73 20.01 6.79
CA MET A 78 16.68 19.61 5.85
C MET A 78 15.76 20.78 5.49
N VAL A 79 15.44 21.63 6.47
CA VAL A 79 14.66 22.85 6.25
C VAL A 79 15.38 23.79 5.28
N GLU A 80 16.68 24.01 5.49
CA GLU A 80 17.52 24.82 4.62
C GLU A 80 17.67 24.21 3.23
N PHE A 81 17.87 22.89 3.14
CA PHE A 81 17.96 22.17 1.87
C PHE A 81 16.69 22.35 1.04
N ARG A 82 15.52 22.07 1.64
CA ARG A 82 14.22 22.24 0.97
C ARG A 82 14.03 23.70 0.57
N LYS A 83 14.23 24.67 1.46
CA LYS A 83 14.09 26.10 1.15
C LYS A 83 14.96 26.55 -0.03
N LYS A 84 16.15 25.97 -0.19
CA LYS A 84 17.11 26.36 -1.22
C LYS A 84 16.86 25.67 -2.56
N TYR A 85 16.51 24.40 -2.56
CA TYR A 85 16.54 23.57 -3.77
C TYR A 85 15.19 22.99 -4.19
N GLY A 86 14.17 23.01 -3.32
CA GLY A 86 12.89 22.38 -3.58
C GLY A 86 11.70 23.15 -3.09
N GLU A 87 10.53 22.67 -3.48
CA GLU A 87 9.24 23.22 -3.09
C GLU A 87 8.39 22.20 -2.36
N SER A 88 7.46 22.69 -1.55
CA SER A 88 6.47 21.84 -0.89
C SER A 88 5.32 21.60 -1.86
N VAL A 89 5.18 20.37 -2.32
CA VAL A 89 4.16 19.96 -3.29
C VAL A 89 3.21 18.96 -2.62
N PRO A 90 1.89 19.16 -2.67
CA PRO A 90 0.94 18.16 -2.20
C PRO A 90 0.92 16.92 -3.09
N ILE A 91 0.53 15.79 -2.51
CA ILE A 91 0.24 14.56 -3.24
C ILE A 91 -1.25 14.35 -3.15
N THR A 92 -1.94 14.53 -4.27
CA THR A 92 -3.40 14.44 -4.37
C THR A 92 -3.88 13.06 -3.91
N LEU A 93 -3.25 11.99 -4.40
CA LEU A 93 -3.65 10.63 -4.05
C LEU A 93 -2.47 9.67 -3.91
N LEU A 94 -2.52 8.84 -2.87
CA LEU A 94 -1.69 7.65 -2.71
C LEU A 94 -2.59 6.40 -2.65
N GLY A 95 -2.67 5.66 -3.76
CA GLY A 95 -3.40 4.40 -3.88
C GLY A 95 -2.47 3.19 -3.73
N CYS A 96 -2.70 2.38 -2.70
CA CYS A 96 -1.88 1.21 -2.40
C CYS A 96 -2.70 -0.07 -2.41
N TRP A 97 -2.11 -1.15 -2.92
CA TRP A 97 -2.57 -2.51 -2.70
C TRP A 97 -1.52 -3.26 -1.88
N ASP A 98 -2.00 -3.83 -0.79
CA ASP A 98 -1.33 -4.78 0.08
C ASP A 98 0.15 -4.46 0.34
N THR A 99 0.41 -3.31 0.96
CA THR A 99 1.76 -2.85 1.24
C THR A 99 2.46 -3.85 2.14
N VAL A 100 3.56 -4.40 1.66
CA VAL A 100 4.48 -5.20 2.49
C VAL A 100 5.73 -4.40 2.78
N GLY A 101 6.21 -4.49 4.01
CA GLY A 101 7.46 -3.85 4.39
C GLY A 101 8.60 -4.38 3.51
N SER A 102 9.61 -3.55 3.23
CA SER A 102 10.81 -3.95 2.46
C SER A 102 11.62 -5.11 3.08
N LEU A 103 11.25 -5.55 4.29
CA LEU A 103 11.76 -6.71 4.98
C LEU A 103 11.33 -8.01 4.29
N GLY A 104 12.12 -8.41 3.29
CA GLY A 104 12.42 -9.82 3.09
C GLY A 104 11.35 -10.66 2.43
N ILE A 105 11.00 -10.37 1.17
CA ILE A 105 10.70 -11.49 0.26
C ILE A 105 12.04 -12.19 0.01
N PRO A 106 12.34 -13.37 0.60
CA PRO A 106 13.53 -14.10 0.22
C PRO A 106 13.47 -14.35 -1.29
N ASN A 107 14.57 -14.08 -1.98
CA ASN A 107 14.68 -14.49 -3.37
C ASN A 107 14.53 -16.01 -3.43
N LEU A 108 13.90 -16.46 -4.51
CA LEU A 108 13.85 -17.85 -4.98
C LEU A 108 15.26 -18.41 -5.34
N SER A 109 16.34 -17.71 -4.97
CA SER A 109 17.73 -18.07 -5.20
C SER A 109 18.40 -18.44 -3.86
N PRO A 110 18.93 -19.66 -3.69
CA PRO A 110 19.45 -20.21 -2.42
C PRO A 110 20.62 -19.49 -1.75
N PHE A 111 21.15 -18.37 -2.28
CA PHE A 111 22.50 -17.91 -1.98
C PHE A 111 22.67 -16.66 -1.09
N LEU A 112 21.62 -15.98 -0.61
CA LEU A 112 21.81 -14.71 0.14
C LEU A 112 21.06 -14.66 1.48
N TRP A 113 21.70 -15.15 2.54
CA TRP A 113 21.22 -15.13 3.94
C TRP A 113 21.71 -13.94 4.78
N PHE A 114 22.43 -12.99 4.18
CA PHE A 114 22.91 -11.78 4.86
C PHE A 114 22.09 -10.58 4.42
N ASP A 115 21.35 -9.95 5.34
CA ASP A 115 21.82 -8.69 5.95
C ASP A 115 20.78 -8.07 6.93
N LYS A 116 20.96 -8.31 8.24
CA LYS A 116 20.12 -7.70 9.30
C LYS A 116 20.34 -6.18 9.43
N ARG A 117 21.46 -5.63 8.94
CA ARG A 117 21.82 -4.21 9.06
C ARG A 117 21.17 -3.37 7.94
N PHE A 118 21.13 -3.89 6.71
CA PHE A 118 20.38 -3.27 5.60
C PHE A 118 18.90 -3.16 5.93
N ASN A 119 18.33 -4.21 6.53
CA ASN A 119 16.94 -4.24 6.96
C ASN A 119 16.56 -3.05 7.85
N LYS A 120 17.46 -2.60 8.74
CA LYS A 120 17.20 -1.43 9.60
C LYS A 120 16.95 -0.19 8.72
N ARG A 121 17.79 0.13 7.73
CA ARG A 121 17.66 1.34 6.88
C ARG A 121 16.30 1.47 6.16
N TYR A 122 15.66 0.35 5.82
CA TYR A 122 14.43 0.33 5.02
C TYR A 122 13.13 0.04 5.79
N ARG A 123 13.21 -0.26 7.10
CA ARG A 123 12.00 -0.37 7.93
C ARG A 123 11.29 0.98 8.04
N PHE A 124 9.98 1.00 7.81
CA PHE A 124 9.14 2.07 8.34
C PHE A 124 9.24 2.03 9.88
N HIS A 125 9.59 3.17 10.47
CA HIS A 125 9.47 3.38 11.94
C HIS A 125 8.14 4.02 12.29
N ASP A 126 7.51 4.62 11.28
CA ASP A 126 6.26 5.33 11.36
C ASP A 126 5.43 4.87 10.14
N THR A 127 4.29 4.24 10.42
CA THR A 127 3.29 3.82 9.43
C THR A 127 2.38 4.98 9.04
N SER A 128 2.44 6.09 9.79
CA SER A 128 1.73 7.34 9.47
C SER A 128 2.16 7.85 8.10
N LEU A 129 1.17 8.22 7.32
CA LEU A 129 1.40 8.92 6.07
C LEU A 129 2.06 10.27 6.30
N SER A 130 2.75 10.73 5.26
CA SER A 130 3.21 12.10 5.23
C SER A 130 2.02 13.07 5.20
N PRO A 131 2.08 14.23 5.89
CA PRO A 131 0.98 15.19 5.90
C PRO A 131 0.73 15.88 4.55
N ILE A 132 1.65 15.77 3.58
CA ILE A 132 1.44 16.32 2.23
C ILE A 132 0.53 15.44 1.36
N ILE A 133 0.20 14.23 1.80
CA ILE A 133 -0.74 13.36 1.09
C ILE A 133 -2.16 13.79 1.48
N GLU A 134 -2.99 14.12 0.50
CA GLU A 134 -4.38 14.56 0.74
C GLU A 134 -5.31 13.35 0.93
N HIS A 135 -5.21 12.37 0.02
CA HIS A 135 -6.01 11.15 0.05
C HIS A 135 -5.11 9.90 0.05
N GLY A 136 -5.27 9.05 1.07
CA GLY A 136 -4.64 7.72 1.15
C GLY A 136 -5.67 6.61 1.03
N LEU A 137 -5.51 5.73 0.05
CA LEU A 137 -6.36 4.55 -0.14
C LEU A 137 -5.49 3.29 -0.05
N HIS A 138 -5.89 2.32 0.76
CA HIS A 138 -5.13 1.07 0.94
C HIS A 138 -6.06 -0.15 0.94
N ALA A 139 -5.98 -0.99 -0.09
CA ALA A 139 -6.64 -2.29 -0.11
C ALA A 139 -5.72 -3.35 0.50
N VAL A 140 -6.19 -4.13 1.48
CA VAL A 140 -5.36 -5.07 2.26
C VAL A 140 -5.95 -6.47 2.28
N SER A 141 -5.11 -7.49 2.15
CA SER A 141 -5.48 -8.91 2.23
C SER A 141 -5.69 -9.37 3.69
N ILE A 142 -6.79 -10.09 3.95
CA ILE A 142 -7.08 -10.74 5.23
C ILE A 142 -6.30 -12.05 5.38
N ASP A 143 -6.25 -12.84 4.31
CA ASP A 143 -5.85 -14.24 4.40
C ASP A 143 -4.37 -14.49 4.14
N GLU A 144 -3.57 -13.48 3.84
CA GLU A 144 -2.12 -13.67 3.68
C GLU A 144 -1.48 -14.10 5.01
N GLN A 145 -0.85 -15.28 5.00
CA GLN A 145 -0.24 -15.87 6.20
C GLN A 145 1.28 -15.96 6.17
N ARG A 146 1.93 -15.70 5.03
CA ARG A 146 3.39 -15.72 4.95
C ARG A 146 3.90 -14.54 5.77
N LYS A 147 4.67 -14.83 6.83
CA LYS A 147 5.18 -13.82 7.76
C LYS A 147 5.99 -12.70 7.09
N VAL A 148 6.63 -13.00 5.96
CA VAL A 148 7.39 -12.02 5.18
C VAL A 148 6.53 -11.08 4.34
N PHE A 149 5.26 -11.41 4.15
CA PHE A 149 4.25 -10.56 3.53
C PHE A 149 3.31 -9.98 4.59
N ASP A 150 3.82 -9.71 5.80
CA ASP A 150 3.07 -8.98 6.81
C ASP A 150 2.79 -7.56 6.32
N VAL A 151 1.57 -7.10 6.55
CA VAL A 151 1.11 -5.80 6.04
C VAL A 151 1.80 -4.66 6.80
N THR A 152 2.10 -3.58 6.09
CA THR A 152 2.41 -2.28 6.68
C THR A 152 1.13 -1.42 6.64
N PRO A 153 0.44 -1.21 7.77
CA PRO A 153 -0.76 -0.39 7.82
C PRO A 153 -0.54 1.04 7.31
N MET A 154 -1.63 1.70 6.96
CA MET A 154 -1.64 3.09 6.53
C MET A 154 -2.40 3.95 7.53
N ASP A 155 -1.66 4.70 8.35
CA ASP A 155 -2.26 5.56 9.37
C ASP A 155 -2.32 7.02 8.91
N LYS A 156 -3.35 7.75 9.36
CA LYS A 156 -3.43 9.20 9.16
C LYS A 156 -2.31 9.91 9.92
N SER A 157 -1.72 10.91 9.28
CA SER A 157 -0.74 11.79 9.90
C SER A 157 -1.36 12.60 11.03
N HIS A 158 -0.76 12.57 12.22
CA HIS A 158 -1.14 13.45 13.34
C HIS A 158 -0.92 14.94 13.04
N LEU A 159 -0.14 15.25 11.99
CA LEU A 159 0.15 16.61 11.54
C LEU A 159 -0.85 17.16 10.53
N SER A 160 -1.81 16.35 10.05
CA SER A 160 -2.80 16.79 9.06
C SER A 160 -4.22 16.65 9.59
N GLN A 161 -4.97 17.75 9.54
CA GLN A 161 -6.39 17.75 9.91
C GLN A 161 -7.28 17.30 8.74
N THR A 162 -6.89 17.67 7.51
CA THR A 162 -7.69 17.47 6.29
C THR A 162 -7.40 16.16 5.56
N GLN A 163 -6.26 15.50 5.84
CA GLN A 163 -5.92 14.22 5.19
C GLN A 163 -7.01 13.17 5.44
N VAL A 164 -7.43 12.51 4.36
CA VAL A 164 -8.38 11.40 4.39
C VAL A 164 -7.63 10.12 4.11
N VAL A 165 -7.70 9.15 5.03
CA VAL A 165 -7.07 7.83 4.86
C VAL A 165 -8.14 6.77 5.01
N ARG A 166 -8.16 5.82 4.07
CA ARG A 166 -9.09 4.69 4.07
C ARG A 166 -8.33 3.41 3.77
N GLU A 167 -8.20 2.56 4.79
CA GLU A 167 -7.68 1.20 4.67
C GLU A 167 -8.86 0.22 4.71
N VAL A 168 -8.96 -0.66 3.72
CA VAL A 168 -10.07 -1.61 3.59
C VAL A 168 -9.55 -3.02 3.37
N TRP A 169 -10.15 -3.97 4.10
CA TRP A 169 -9.73 -5.37 4.17
C TRP A 169 -10.57 -6.24 3.24
N PHE A 170 -9.89 -7.07 2.44
CA PHE A 170 -10.44 -7.91 1.39
C PHE A 170 -10.12 -9.40 1.64
N PRO A 171 -11.00 -10.31 1.20
CA PRO A 171 -10.72 -11.74 1.25
C PRO A 171 -9.62 -12.12 0.25
N GLY A 172 -8.93 -13.21 0.53
CA GLY A 172 -7.85 -13.76 -0.28
C GLY A 172 -6.46 -13.37 0.21
N VAL A 173 -5.45 -13.95 -0.45
CA VAL A 173 -4.01 -13.76 -0.15
C VAL A 173 -3.47 -12.51 -0.87
N HIS A 174 -2.16 -12.23 -0.75
CA HIS A 174 -1.51 -11.05 -1.35
C HIS A 174 -1.87 -10.79 -2.82
N GLY A 175 -1.85 -11.84 -3.65
CA GLY A 175 -2.20 -11.74 -5.09
C GLY A 175 -3.71 -11.62 -5.35
N SER A 176 -4.55 -12.01 -4.40
CA SER A 176 -6.00 -11.84 -4.50
C SER A 176 -6.44 -10.39 -4.29
N VAL A 177 -5.56 -9.49 -3.84
CA VAL A 177 -5.83 -8.06 -3.68
C VAL A 177 -5.08 -7.23 -4.71
N GLY A 178 -3.79 -7.52 -4.93
CA GLY A 178 -2.99 -6.78 -5.92
C GLY A 178 -3.01 -7.33 -7.34
N GLY A 179 -3.65 -8.48 -7.56
CA GLY A 179 -3.64 -9.22 -8.81
C GLY A 179 -2.36 -10.04 -9.02
N GLY A 180 -2.16 -10.47 -10.27
CA GLY A 180 -0.98 -11.23 -10.71
C GLY A 180 -1.24 -12.70 -11.06
N SER A 181 -2.47 -13.20 -10.89
CA SER A 181 -2.90 -14.47 -11.48
C SER A 181 -4.35 -14.41 -11.96
N GLN A 182 -4.61 -15.07 -13.08
CA GLN A 182 -5.96 -15.18 -13.64
C GLN A 182 -6.88 -16.01 -12.73
N GLU A 183 -6.32 -17.03 -12.06
CA GLU A 183 -7.07 -17.90 -11.14
C GLU A 183 -7.74 -17.15 -9.98
N GLN A 184 -7.19 -16.00 -9.58
CA GLN A 184 -7.70 -15.21 -8.45
C GLN A 184 -8.27 -13.86 -8.89
N SER A 185 -8.47 -13.65 -10.20
CA SER A 185 -8.79 -12.33 -10.74
C SER A 185 -10.08 -11.76 -10.17
N GLY A 186 -11.10 -12.60 -9.93
CA GLY A 186 -12.38 -12.13 -9.40
C GLY A 186 -12.30 -11.51 -7.99
N LEU A 187 -11.29 -11.88 -7.19
CA LEU A 187 -11.01 -11.25 -5.91
C LEU A 187 -10.25 -9.91 -6.11
N SER A 188 -9.22 -9.90 -6.97
CA SER A 188 -8.42 -8.69 -7.21
C SER A 188 -9.19 -7.62 -7.97
N ASP A 189 -10.11 -8.03 -8.83
CA ASP A 189 -11.06 -7.17 -9.54
C ASP A 189 -11.96 -6.43 -8.53
N GLY A 190 -12.33 -7.09 -7.42
CA GLY A 190 -13.04 -6.44 -6.32
C GLY A 190 -12.23 -5.33 -5.65
N ALA A 191 -10.93 -5.55 -5.42
CA ALA A 191 -10.04 -4.54 -4.86
C ALA A 191 -9.76 -3.39 -5.84
N LEU A 192 -9.66 -3.68 -7.13
CA LEU A 192 -9.50 -2.69 -8.19
C LEU A 192 -10.75 -1.82 -8.35
N GLN A 193 -11.94 -2.45 -8.42
CA GLN A 193 -13.22 -1.75 -8.47
C GLN A 193 -13.39 -0.83 -7.26
N TRP A 194 -13.07 -1.31 -6.06
CA TRP A 194 -13.14 -0.47 -4.85
C TRP A 194 -12.22 0.76 -4.92
N MET A 195 -11.01 0.62 -5.47
CA MET A 195 -10.08 1.74 -5.65
C MET A 195 -10.68 2.77 -6.60
N MET A 196 -11.19 2.32 -7.75
CA MET A 196 -11.82 3.17 -8.77
C MET A 196 -13.04 3.89 -8.20
N ASP A 197 -13.94 3.18 -7.51
CA ASP A 197 -15.12 3.75 -6.88
C ASP A 197 -14.76 4.76 -5.79
N SER A 198 -13.70 4.50 -5.02
CA SER A 198 -13.23 5.40 -3.98
C SER A 198 -12.66 6.69 -4.57
N ILE A 199 -11.89 6.60 -5.65
CA ILE A 199 -11.40 7.76 -6.41
C ILE A 199 -12.57 8.57 -6.98
N GLY A 200 -13.55 7.89 -7.60
CA GLY A 200 -14.75 8.53 -8.12
C GLY A 200 -15.56 9.26 -7.06
N LYS A 201 -15.69 8.69 -5.85
CA LYS A 201 -16.36 9.31 -4.70
C LYS A 201 -15.63 10.52 -4.14
N ILE A 202 -14.29 10.54 -4.20
CA ILE A 202 -13.49 11.72 -3.83
C ILE A 202 -13.73 12.86 -4.84
N GLY A 203 -14.00 12.52 -6.11
CA GLY A 203 -14.31 13.49 -7.15
C GLY A 203 -13.08 14.04 -7.86
N LEU A 204 -12.00 13.24 -7.95
CA LEU A 204 -10.71 13.65 -8.55
C LEU A 204 -10.73 13.75 -10.09
N GLY A 205 -11.87 13.49 -10.74
CA GLY A 205 -12.00 13.63 -12.19
C GLY A 205 -11.14 12.65 -13.03
N LEU A 206 -10.57 11.60 -12.43
CA LEU A 206 -9.82 10.59 -13.15
C LEU A 206 -10.74 9.70 -13.99
N GLU A 207 -10.51 9.70 -15.30
CA GLU A 207 -11.17 8.79 -16.23
C GLU A 207 -10.44 7.45 -16.30
N PHE A 208 -11.21 6.36 -16.30
CA PHE A 208 -10.69 5.01 -16.44
C PHE A 208 -10.86 4.54 -17.88
N ASP A 209 -9.77 4.13 -18.53
CA ASP A 209 -9.82 3.50 -19.85
C ASP A 209 -10.12 2.00 -19.71
N PRO A 210 -11.33 1.53 -20.05
CA PRO A 210 -11.69 0.11 -19.93
C PRO A 210 -10.81 -0.80 -20.79
N ARG A 211 -10.15 -0.28 -21.84
CA ARG A 211 -9.23 -1.05 -22.68
C ARG A 211 -7.95 -1.45 -21.94
N ALA A 212 -7.63 -0.76 -20.84
CA ALA A 212 -6.50 -1.12 -19.98
C ALA A 212 -6.71 -2.44 -19.24
N ILE A 213 -7.95 -2.95 -19.17
CA ILE A 213 -8.29 -4.26 -18.63
C ILE A 213 -9.02 -5.04 -19.73
N PRO A 214 -8.30 -5.72 -20.64
CA PRO A 214 -8.91 -6.45 -21.76
C PRO A 214 -9.92 -7.52 -21.32
N THR A 215 -9.77 -8.05 -20.10
CA THR A 215 -10.68 -9.04 -19.51
C THR A 215 -11.95 -8.41 -18.91
N GLY A 216 -11.99 -7.09 -18.74
CA GLY A 216 -12.96 -6.43 -17.89
C GLY A 216 -12.76 -6.72 -16.39
N ILE A 217 -13.61 -6.10 -15.56
CA ILE A 217 -13.72 -6.35 -14.12
C ILE A 217 -14.80 -7.42 -13.90
N ASN A 218 -14.40 -8.63 -13.50
CA ASN A 218 -15.29 -9.77 -13.34
C ASN A 218 -15.31 -10.20 -11.87
N LEU A 219 -16.21 -9.60 -11.09
CA LEU A 219 -16.30 -9.86 -9.66
C LEU A 219 -16.71 -11.31 -9.39
N ASP A 220 -15.84 -12.04 -8.68
CA ASP A 220 -16.17 -13.36 -8.14
C ASP A 220 -15.50 -13.53 -6.78
N TYR A 221 -16.30 -13.27 -5.74
CA TYR A 221 -15.86 -13.34 -4.35
C TYR A 221 -15.86 -14.76 -3.79
N ASP A 222 -16.29 -15.76 -4.57
CA ASP A 222 -16.44 -17.14 -4.14
C ASP A 222 -15.27 -18.01 -4.63
N ILE A 223 -14.43 -17.51 -5.54
CA ILE A 223 -13.20 -18.17 -6.04
C ILE A 223 -12.31 -18.72 -4.90
N ASP A 224 -11.76 -19.91 -5.12
CA ASP A 224 -10.74 -20.48 -4.23
C ASP A 224 -9.39 -19.78 -4.39
N PHE A 225 -8.66 -19.65 -3.29
CA PHE A 225 -7.28 -19.17 -3.31
C PHE A 225 -6.39 -20.10 -2.49
N ASN A 226 -5.13 -20.16 -2.89
CA ASN A 226 -4.15 -21.02 -2.23
C ASN A 226 -3.28 -20.21 -1.26
N ASN A 227 -3.30 -20.61 0.01
CA ASN A 227 -2.48 -20.04 1.06
C ASN A 227 -1.25 -20.90 1.41
N ALA A 228 -0.80 -21.72 0.46
CA ALA A 228 0.41 -22.51 0.61
C ALA A 228 1.63 -21.58 0.71
N LEU A 229 2.45 -21.83 1.73
CA LEU A 229 3.71 -21.09 1.91
C LEU A 229 4.69 -21.30 0.74
N GLY A 230 4.57 -22.40 0.00
CA GLY A 230 5.45 -22.71 -1.14
C GLY A 230 6.92 -22.60 -0.77
N LEU A 231 7.64 -21.75 -1.50
CA LEU A 231 9.07 -21.49 -1.30
C LEU A 231 9.39 -20.63 -0.06
N PHE A 232 8.36 -20.16 0.67
CA PHE A 232 8.47 -19.37 1.90
C PHE A 232 8.24 -20.19 3.18
N LYS A 233 8.26 -21.53 3.12
CA LYS A 233 8.03 -22.39 4.31
C LYS A 233 8.92 -22.02 5.51
N PHE A 234 10.18 -21.69 5.26
CA PHE A 234 11.16 -21.35 6.30
C PHE A 234 10.95 -19.97 6.95
N THR A 235 10.11 -19.11 6.39
CA THR A 235 9.84 -17.77 6.97
C THR A 235 8.81 -17.81 8.09
N GLY A 236 8.06 -18.91 8.20
CA GLY A 236 6.98 -19.09 9.16
C GLY A 236 5.67 -18.44 8.72
N ARG A 237 4.62 -18.70 9.52
CA ARG A 237 3.28 -18.10 9.38
C ARG A 237 3.07 -16.98 10.38
N LYS A 238 2.30 -15.98 9.99
CA LYS A 238 1.72 -14.96 10.87
C LYS A 238 0.33 -14.62 10.35
N LEU A 239 -0.68 -14.69 11.21
CA LEU A 239 -1.99 -14.13 10.90
C LEU A 239 -1.91 -12.61 10.99
N ARG A 240 -2.49 -11.92 10.02
CA ARG A 240 -2.56 -10.47 10.03
C ARG A 240 -3.52 -9.97 11.09
N GLU A 241 -3.14 -8.86 11.69
CA GLU A 241 -3.98 -8.10 12.62
C GLU A 241 -4.93 -7.23 11.81
N ILE A 242 -6.19 -7.67 11.70
CA ILE A 242 -7.26 -6.96 10.96
C ILE A 242 -7.69 -5.73 11.77
N SER A 243 -8.22 -4.68 11.13
CA SER A 243 -8.83 -3.54 11.84
C SER A 243 -9.90 -3.97 12.86
N ASP A 244 -9.98 -3.25 13.98
CA ASP A 244 -11.06 -3.39 14.97
C ASP A 244 -12.38 -2.78 14.49
N ASN A 245 -12.33 -1.87 13.52
CA ASN A 245 -13.53 -1.29 12.93
C ASN A 245 -14.10 -2.23 11.86
N PHE A 246 -15.34 -2.67 12.08
CA PHE A 246 -16.04 -3.55 11.14
C PHE A 246 -16.27 -2.89 9.77
N ASP A 247 -16.40 -1.56 9.73
CA ASP A 247 -16.69 -0.82 8.50
C ASP A 247 -15.44 -0.72 7.58
N ASP A 248 -14.28 -1.15 8.08
CA ASP A 248 -13.06 -1.30 7.29
C ASP A 248 -13.04 -2.65 6.54
N LEU A 249 -14.03 -3.54 6.74
CA LEU A 249 -14.18 -4.75 5.94
C LEU A 249 -14.89 -4.43 4.62
N HIS A 250 -14.34 -4.89 3.50
CA HIS A 250 -15.02 -4.80 2.22
C HIS A 250 -16.28 -5.70 2.20
N GLN A 251 -17.29 -5.32 1.41
CA GLN A 251 -18.52 -6.10 1.24
C GLN A 251 -18.25 -7.54 0.78
N SER A 252 -17.19 -7.76 -0.02
CA SER A 252 -16.78 -9.10 -0.45
C SER A 252 -16.43 -10.04 0.71
N VAL A 253 -15.93 -9.53 1.84
CA VAL A 253 -15.68 -10.33 3.05
C VAL A 253 -16.99 -10.85 3.63
N ILE A 254 -17.99 -9.97 3.71
CA ILE A 254 -19.31 -10.26 4.26
C ILE A 254 -20.03 -11.27 3.36
N GLU A 255 -20.02 -11.04 2.06
CA GLU A 255 -20.65 -11.94 1.08
C GLU A 255 -20.00 -13.32 1.09
N ARG A 256 -18.67 -13.38 1.08
CA ARG A 256 -17.94 -14.65 1.14
C ARG A 256 -18.22 -15.39 2.45
N TRP A 257 -18.24 -14.71 3.60
CA TRP A 257 -18.60 -15.33 4.89
C TRP A 257 -20.00 -15.97 4.88
N MET A 258 -20.96 -15.30 4.23
CA MET A 258 -22.34 -15.76 4.13
C MET A 258 -22.51 -16.95 3.19
N LYS A 259 -21.87 -16.90 2.01
CA LYS A 259 -22.00 -17.92 0.97
C LYS A 259 -21.14 -19.16 1.23
N ARG A 260 -19.98 -18.98 1.88
CA ARG A 260 -18.99 -20.04 2.10
C ARG A 260 -18.89 -20.42 3.58
N PRO A 261 -19.45 -21.58 3.98
CA PRO A 261 -19.31 -22.09 5.35
C PRO A 261 -17.86 -22.38 5.75
N ASP A 262 -17.00 -22.69 4.78
CA ASP A 262 -15.59 -23.04 4.96
C ASP A 262 -14.66 -21.82 5.06
N TYR A 263 -15.16 -20.62 4.73
CA TYR A 263 -14.41 -19.37 4.87
C TYR A 263 -14.53 -18.80 6.29
N ARG A 264 -13.72 -19.34 7.22
CA ARG A 264 -13.65 -18.90 8.63
C ARG A 264 -12.20 -18.63 9.07
N PRO A 265 -11.47 -17.71 8.40
CA PRO A 265 -10.09 -17.43 8.78
C PRO A 265 -10.04 -16.92 10.22
N ARG A 266 -9.11 -17.47 11.01
CA ARG A 266 -9.10 -17.31 12.47
C ARG A 266 -9.03 -15.85 12.92
N ASN A 267 -8.18 -15.04 12.28
CA ASN A 267 -8.07 -13.60 12.59
C ASN A 267 -9.39 -12.83 12.36
N LEU A 268 -10.16 -13.21 11.33
CA LEU A 268 -11.47 -12.62 11.07
C LEU A 268 -12.55 -13.19 12.01
N ALA A 269 -12.54 -14.51 12.24
CA ALA A 269 -13.52 -15.18 13.07
C ALA A 269 -13.43 -14.73 14.53
N ASP A 270 -12.21 -14.65 15.07
CA ASP A 270 -11.96 -14.22 16.44
C ASP A 270 -12.36 -12.74 16.64
N LYS A 271 -12.14 -11.88 15.63
CA LYS A 271 -12.37 -10.42 15.74
C LYS A 271 -13.81 -10.00 15.38
N HIS A 272 -14.33 -10.47 14.26
CA HIS A 272 -15.60 -10.02 13.67
C HIS A 272 -16.65 -11.12 13.51
N GLY A 273 -16.31 -12.38 13.85
CA GLY A 273 -17.19 -13.54 13.71
C GLY A 273 -18.57 -13.38 14.34
N PRO A 274 -18.73 -12.87 15.58
CA PRO A 274 -20.04 -12.64 16.17
C PRO A 274 -20.97 -11.75 15.32
N ARG A 275 -20.44 -10.61 14.83
CA ARG A 275 -21.20 -9.67 13.99
C ARG A 275 -21.51 -10.26 12.61
N LEU A 276 -20.55 -10.97 11.99
CA LEU A 276 -20.76 -11.66 10.71
C LEU A 276 -21.82 -12.75 10.81
N ASN A 277 -21.83 -13.53 11.90
CA ASN A 277 -22.84 -14.56 12.16
C ASN A 277 -24.23 -13.97 12.42
N GLN A 278 -24.32 -12.84 13.12
CA GLN A 278 -25.58 -12.12 13.31
C GLN A 278 -26.15 -11.66 11.96
N LEU A 279 -25.32 -11.08 11.08
CA LEU A 279 -25.74 -10.68 9.73
C LEU A 279 -26.22 -11.87 8.89
N LEU A 280 -25.55 -13.03 9.02
CA LEU A 280 -25.96 -14.27 8.35
C LEU A 280 -27.35 -14.74 8.83
N GLN A 281 -27.61 -14.74 10.14
CA GLN A 281 -28.91 -15.11 10.70
C GLN A 281 -30.04 -14.18 10.22
N LEU A 282 -29.80 -12.86 10.21
CA LEU A 282 -30.77 -11.87 9.75
C LEU A 282 -31.14 -12.04 8.26
N LYS A 283 -30.19 -12.48 7.42
CA LYS A 283 -30.48 -12.78 6.01
C LYS A 283 -31.27 -14.09 5.83
N GLN A 284 -31.05 -15.10 6.68
CA GLN A 284 -31.78 -16.37 6.60
C GLN A 284 -33.24 -16.25 7.06
N GLN A 285 -33.59 -15.17 7.76
CA GLN A 285 -34.96 -14.87 8.23
C GLN A 285 -35.78 -14.04 7.23
N LYS A 286 -35.18 -13.58 6.14
CA LYS A 286 -35.84 -12.82 5.06
C LYS A 286 -36.02 -13.69 3.83
#